data_AF-A0A850NGT0-F1
#
_entry.id   AF-A0A850NGT0-F1
#
_cell.length_a   1.000
_cell.length_b   1.000
_cell.length_c   1.000
_cell.angle_alpha   90.00
_cell.angle_beta   90.00
_cell.angle_gamma   90.00
#
_symmetry.space_group_name_H-M   'P 1'
#
loop_
_entity.id
_entity.type
_entity.pdbx_description
1 polymer ?
#
loop_
_entity_poly.entity_id
_entity_poly.type
_entity_poly.pdbx_seq_one_letter_code
_entity_poly.pdbx_strand_id
1 'polypeptide(L)' 'MAAARRAAAAATPRKGVAAVRLCCPFGFFDEDGVEHYWRTGQRVTDPVEIALLNERGAEIEVEQCPQP' A
#
# COMPACT_ATOMS: atom_id res chain seq x y z
N MET A 1 -28.57 -6.45 -1.27
CA MET A 1 -27.28 -5.90 -1.74
C MET A 1 -26.18 -6.62 -0.97
N ALA A 2 -25.56 -7.65 -1.57
CA ALA A 2 -24.52 -8.44 -0.91
C ALA A 2 -23.16 -7.79 -1.16
N ALA A 3 -22.48 -7.41 -0.08
CA ALA A 3 -21.15 -6.83 -0.10
C ALA A 3 -20.17 -7.78 -0.81
N ALA A 4 -19.40 -7.23 -1.75
CA ALA A 4 -18.44 -7.96 -2.55
C ALA A 4 -17.40 -8.63 -1.64
N ARG A 5 -17.34 -9.97 -1.71
CA ARG A 5 -16.15 -10.72 -1.29
C ARG A 5 -14.99 -10.32 -2.19
N ARG A 6 -13.89 -9.87 -1.60
CA ARG A 6 -12.57 -10.19 -2.16
C ARG A 6 -11.61 -10.48 -1.01
N ALA A 7 -11.05 -11.68 -1.07
CA ALA A 7 -10.01 -12.14 -0.18
C ALA A 7 -8.73 -11.34 -0.45
N ALA A 8 -8.16 -10.77 0.62
CA ALA A 8 -6.86 -10.12 0.61
C ALA A 8 -5.80 -11.14 0.16
N ALA A 9 -5.31 -10.97 -1.05
CA ALA A 9 -4.19 -11.74 -1.58
C ALA A 9 -2.90 -11.20 -0.96
N ALA A 10 -2.37 -11.95 0.00
CA ALA A 10 -0.97 -12.04 0.41
C ALA A 10 -0.06 -10.87 -0.01
N ALA A 11 0.09 -9.90 0.89
CA ALA A 11 1.15 -8.89 0.86
C ALA A 11 2.51 -9.59 0.86
N THR A 12 3.04 -9.85 -0.33
CA THR A 12 4.38 -10.39 -0.53
C THR A 12 5.35 -9.22 -0.52
N PRO A 13 6.33 -9.16 0.40
CA PRO A 13 7.35 -8.11 0.39
C PRO A 13 8.18 -8.25 -0.88
N ARG A 14 7.81 -7.51 -1.93
CA ARG A 14 8.56 -7.49 -3.19
C ARG A 14 9.68 -6.48 -3.06
N LYS A 15 10.84 -6.98 -2.67
CA LYS A 15 12.11 -6.24 -2.63
C LYS A 15 12.40 -5.71 -4.05
N GLY A 16 12.50 -4.39 -4.22
CA GLY A 16 12.82 -3.74 -5.50
C GLY A 16 11.66 -3.03 -6.22
N VAL A 17 10.55 -2.74 -5.53
CA VAL A 17 9.42 -2.01 -6.13
C VAL A 17 9.69 -0.50 -6.08
N ALA A 18 9.72 0.14 -7.25
CA ALA A 18 9.93 1.58 -7.41
C ALA A 18 8.68 2.42 -7.07
N ALA A 19 7.49 1.81 -7.16
CA ALA A 19 6.22 2.45 -6.82
C ALA A 19 5.15 1.41 -6.47
N VAL A 20 4.32 1.72 -5.47
CA VAL A 20 3.12 0.93 -5.14
C VAL A 20 1.88 1.78 -5.34
N ARG A 21 0.75 1.16 -5.61
CA ARG A 21 -0.55 1.82 -5.69
C ARG A 21 -1.48 1.21 -4.66
N LEU A 22 -2.18 2.03 -3.88
CA LEU A 22 -3.13 1.50 -2.90
C LEU A 22 -4.39 0.93 -3.59
N CYS A 23 -4.82 -0.25 -3.17
CA CYS A 23 -6.08 -0.87 -3.62
C CYS A 23 -7.30 -0.35 -2.86
N CYS A 24 -7.10 0.15 -1.63
CA CYS A 24 -8.13 0.67 -0.75
C CYS A 24 -7.62 1.89 0.02
N PRO A 25 -8.48 2.74 0.60
CA PRO A 25 -8.01 3.89 1.38
C PRO A 25 -7.42 3.36 2.68
N PHE A 26 -6.23 3.83 3.03
CA PHE A 26 -5.52 3.41 4.22
C PHE A 26 -5.07 4.64 4.99
N GLY A 27 -5.30 4.66 6.30
CA GLY A 27 -4.80 5.73 7.13
C GLY A 27 -4.59 5.28 8.57
N PHE A 28 -3.55 5.81 9.18
CA PHE A 28 -3.21 5.55 10.58
C PHE A 28 -2.52 6.77 11.18
N PHE A 29 -2.54 6.85 12.51
CA PHE A 29 -1.72 7.81 13.26
C PHE A 29 -0.44 7.11 13.69
N ASP A 30 0.70 7.75 13.44
CA ASP A 30 1.98 7.27 13.97
C ASP A 30 2.13 7.58 15.47
N GLU A 31 3.28 7.21 16.03
CA GLU A 31 3.57 7.40 17.46
C GLU A 31 3.72 8.89 17.83
N ASP A 32 4.01 9.76 16.86
CA ASP A 32 4.10 11.21 17.00
C ASP A 32 2.73 11.91 16.86
N GLY A 33 1.67 11.14 16.58
CA GLY A 33 0.31 11.65 16.37
C GLY A 33 0.12 12.30 15.00
N VAL A 34 1.02 12.08 14.05
CA VAL A 34 0.88 12.54 12.67
C VAL A 34 -0.09 11.61 11.94
N GLU A 35 -1.09 12.21 11.31
CA GLU A 35 -2.01 11.48 10.43
C GLU A 35 -1.31 11.15 9.12
N HIS A 36 -1.19 9.85 8.84
CA HIS A 36 -0.81 9.37 7.52
C HIS A 36 -2.05 8.83 6.83
N TYR A 37 -2.44 9.43 5.72
CA TYR A 37 -3.61 9.01 4.96
C TYR A 37 -3.31 8.91 3.46
N TRP A 38 -3.64 7.76 2.90
CA TRP A 38 -3.53 7.46 1.48
C TRP A 38 -4.88 7.03 0.93
N ARG A 39 -5.19 7.51 -0.27
CA ARG A 39 -6.44 7.22 -0.98
C ARG A 39 -6.31 5.98 -1.83
N THR A 40 -7.44 5.32 -2.09
CA THR A 40 -7.51 4.28 -3.12
C THR A 40 -6.98 4.80 -4.45
N GLY A 41 -6.14 4.00 -5.11
CA GLY A 41 -5.51 4.35 -6.37
C GLY A 41 -4.34 5.34 -6.24
N GLN A 42 -4.03 5.81 -5.03
CA GLN A 42 -2.87 6.68 -4.81
C GLN A 42 -1.59 5.92 -5.06
N ARG A 43 -0.72 6.50 -5.89
CA ARG A 43 0.61 5.98 -6.19
C ARG A 43 1.61 6.53 -5.18
N VAL A 44 2.31 5.64 -4.50
CA VAL A 44 3.33 5.94 -3.50
C VAL A 44 4.67 5.45 -4.05
N THR A 45 5.62 6.37 -4.16
CA THR A 45 6.97 6.11 -4.69
C THR A 45 8.04 6.23 -3.61
N ASP A 46 7.69 6.75 -2.44
CA ASP A 46 8.63 6.89 -1.33
C ASP A 46 8.90 5.51 -0.70
N PRO A 47 10.16 5.02 -0.71
CA PRO A 47 10.48 3.73 -0.11
C PRO A 47 10.16 3.66 1.38
N VAL A 48 10.16 4.78 2.12
CA VAL A 48 9.80 4.83 3.53
C VAL A 48 8.30 4.61 3.71
N GLU A 49 7.47 5.30 2.94
CA GLU A 49 6.02 5.09 2.96
C GLU A 49 5.64 3.69 2.49
N ILE A 50 6.32 3.15 1.48
CA ILE A 50 6.12 1.77 1.01
C ILE A 50 6.46 0.77 2.13
N ALA A 51 7.54 1.01 2.88
CA ALA A 51 7.89 0.16 4.02
C ALA A 51 6.79 0.21 5.09
N LEU A 52 6.31 1.41 5.45
CA LEU A 52 5.20 1.58 6.40
C LEU A 52 3.93 0.85 5.95
N LEU A 53 3.55 0.99 4.68
CA LEU A 53 2.38 0.31 4.11
C LEU A 53 2.53 -1.21 4.16
N ASN A 54 3.73 -1.74 3.90
CA ASN A 54 4.01 -3.17 4.03
C ASN A 54 3.98 -3.64 5.49
N GLU A 55 4.64 -2.92 6.40
CA GLU A 55 4.70 -3.25 7.83
C GLU A 55 3.31 -3.23 8.47
N ARG A 56 2.48 -2.28 8.09
CA ARG A 56 1.11 -2.14 8.58
C ARG A 56 0.09 -3.03 7.84
N GLY A 57 0.53 -3.79 6.84
CA GLY A 57 -0.30 -4.75 6.11
C GLY A 57 -1.36 -4.10 5.21
N ALA A 58 -1.08 -2.92 4.67
CA ALA A 58 -1.98 -2.22 3.75
C ALA A 58 -2.14 -3.00 2.42
N GLU A 59 -3.33 -2.91 1.84
CA GLU A 59 -3.62 -3.56 0.55
C GLU A 59 -3.05 -2.72 -0.61
N ILE A 60 -1.86 -3.11 -1.08
CA ILE A 60 -1.11 -2.40 -2.12
C ILE A 60 -0.86 -3.27 -3.36
N GLU A 61 -0.94 -2.65 -4.53
CA GLU A 61 -0.60 -3.18 -5.84
C GLU A 61 0.80 -2.69 -6.20
N VAL A 62 1.76 -3.61 -6.36
CA VAL A 62 3.12 -3.24 -6.73
C VAL A 62 3.19 -2.94 -8.23
N GLU A 63 3.57 -1.70 -8.57
CA GLU A 63 3.81 -1.34 -9.96
C GLU A 63 5.26 -1.70 -10.25
N GLN A 64 5.47 -2.92 -10.76
CA GLN A 64 6.79 -3.33 -11.22
C GLN A 64 7.10 -2.51 -12.48
N CYS A 65 8.08 -1.60 -12.37
CA CYS A 65 8.69 -1.02 -13.56
C CYS A 65 9.24 -2.19 -14.39
N PRO A 66 8.87 -2.36 -15.67
CA PRO A 66 9.48 -3.39 -16.51
C PRO A 66 10.99 -3.09 -16.56
N GLN A 67 11.82 -3.98 -16.02
CA GLN A 67 13.27 -3.87 -16.17
C GLN A 67 13.59 -3.90 -17.68
N PRO A 68 14.33 -2.91 -18.21
CA PRO A 68 14.86 -2.97 -19.57
C PRO A 68 15.91 -4.08 -19.72
#